data_AF-A0A4W5LXL9-F1
#
_entry.id   AF-A0A4W5LXL9-F1
#
_cell.length_a   1.000
_cell.length_b   1.000
_cell.length_c   1.000
_cell.angle_alpha   90.00
_cell.angle_beta   90.00
_cell.angle_gamma   90.00
#
_symmetry.space_group_name_H-M   'P 1'
#
loop_
_entity.id
_entity.type
_entity.pdbx_description
1 polymer ?
#
loop_
_entity_poly.entity_id
_entity_poly.type
_entity_poly.pdbx_seq_one_letter_code
_entity_poly.pdbx_strand_id
1 'polypeptide(L)'
;MGYCGCCGSDEKTYVVGGWSWAWWLISDIQRITLEIMTLQPKCEDVETAEGVAITVTGVAQVKVMIDNELLGYACEQFLGKSVMAIKSVILQTLEGHLRSILGTLTVEQIYQDRDRFAALVREVAAPDVGRMGIEILSFTIKVRDRGTVILLQLYFTFI
;
A
#
# COMPACT_ATOMS: atom_id res chain seq x y z
N MET A 1 -47.67 27.70 -12.09
CA MET A 1 -46.46 28.55 -12.03
C MET A 1 -45.61 28.03 -10.88
N GLY A 2 -44.53 27.32 -11.18
CA GLY A 2 -43.62 26.72 -10.21
C GLY A 2 -42.34 26.35 -10.96
N TYR A 3 -41.25 27.02 -10.60
CA TYR A 3 -40.06 27.21 -11.41
C TYR A 3 -39.13 25.99 -11.47
N CYS A 4 -38.48 25.87 -12.62
CA CYS A 4 -37.29 25.09 -12.95
C CYS A 4 -36.06 25.54 -12.11
N GLY A 5 -35.18 24.59 -11.74
CA GLY A 5 -33.75 24.87 -11.52
C GLY A 5 -33.10 24.24 -10.27
N CYS A 6 -32.02 23.49 -10.50
CA CYS A 6 -30.99 23.05 -9.55
C CYS A 6 -31.26 21.81 -8.68
N CYS A 7 -31.48 20.66 -9.33
CA CYS A 7 -31.12 19.35 -8.76
C CYS A 7 -29.61 19.12 -8.93
N GLY A 8 -28.80 19.73 -8.06
CA GLY A 8 -27.45 19.25 -7.81
C GLY A 8 -27.56 18.00 -6.95
N SER A 9 -27.62 16.82 -7.57
CA SER A 9 -27.41 15.60 -6.79
C SER A 9 -25.93 15.61 -6.42
N ASP A 10 -25.60 15.63 -5.13
CA ASP A 10 -24.24 15.41 -4.58
C ASP A 10 -23.81 13.93 -4.79
N GLU A 11 -24.32 13.31 -5.85
CA GLU A 11 -24.16 11.90 -6.15
C GLU A 11 -22.99 11.76 -7.12
N LYS A 12 -21.84 11.39 -6.55
CA LYS A 12 -20.63 11.09 -7.31
C LYS A 12 -20.92 9.87 -8.18
N THR A 13 -21.05 10.08 -9.49
CA THR A 13 -21.31 9.00 -10.44
C THR A 13 -19.98 8.38 -10.86
N TYR A 14 -19.76 7.12 -10.49
CA TYR A 14 -18.58 6.35 -10.90
C TYR A 14 -18.91 5.51 -12.14
N VAL A 15 -18.13 5.66 -13.22
CA VAL A 15 -18.33 4.90 -14.46
C VAL A 15 -17.09 4.06 -14.73
N VAL A 16 -17.21 2.74 -14.54
CA VAL A 16 -16.16 1.77 -14.83
C VAL A 16 -16.49 1.08 -16.17
N GLY A 17 -15.85 1.53 -17.25
CA GLY A 17 -16.16 1.08 -18.61
C GLY A 17 -17.41 1.73 -19.21
N GLY A 18 -17.55 1.67 -20.54
CA GLY A 18 -18.68 2.27 -21.27
C GLY A 18 -18.45 3.71 -21.75
N TRP A 19 -19.54 4.41 -22.05
CA TRP A 19 -19.52 5.81 -22.53
C TRP A 19 -20.33 6.68 -21.57
N SER A 20 -19.74 7.80 -21.16
CA SER A 20 -20.40 8.82 -20.34
C SER A 20 -20.15 10.19 -20.96
N TRP A 21 -21.21 11.00 -21.06
CA TRP A 21 -21.15 12.35 -21.61
C TRP A 21 -21.31 13.35 -20.47
N ALA A 22 -20.25 14.12 -20.20
CA ALA A 22 -20.27 15.18 -19.21
C ALA A 22 -20.34 16.55 -19.91
N TRP A 23 -21.11 17.47 -19.33
CA TRP A 23 -21.29 18.81 -19.88
C TRP A 23 -20.04 19.65 -19.60
N TRP A 24 -19.44 20.23 -20.65
CA TRP A 24 -18.10 20.85 -20.59
C TRP A 24 -17.97 22.00 -19.57
N LEU A 25 -19.08 22.61 -19.12
CA LEU A 25 -19.07 23.83 -18.31
C LEU A 25 -19.31 23.57 -16.81
N ILE A 26 -19.70 22.35 -16.40
CA ILE A 26 -20.19 22.06 -15.03
C ILE A 26 -19.54 20.80 -14.43
N SER A 27 -18.88 19.96 -15.23
CA SER A 27 -18.36 18.67 -14.76
C SER A 27 -16.83 18.60 -14.80
N ASP A 28 -16.20 18.29 -13.66
CA ASP A 28 -14.79 17.90 -13.58
C ASP A 28 -14.66 16.39 -13.83
N ILE A 29 -13.89 16.00 -14.85
CA ILE A 29 -13.64 14.60 -15.19
C ILE A 29 -12.21 14.26 -14.78
N GLN A 30 -12.08 13.36 -13.82
CA GLN A 30 -10.79 12.86 -13.36
C GLN A 30 -10.71 11.35 -13.55
N ARG A 31 -9.52 10.87 -13.92
CA ARG A 31 -9.26 9.47 -14.22
C ARG A 31 -8.27 8.90 -13.22
N ILE A 32 -8.58 7.72 -12.70
CA ILE A 32 -7.70 6.94 -11.83
C ILE A 32 -7.36 5.64 -12.57
N THR A 33 -6.11 5.20 -12.49
CA THR A 33 -5.70 3.91 -13.05
C THR A 33 -6.17 2.77 -12.15
N LEU A 34 -6.82 1.77 -12.76
CA LEU A 34 -7.28 0.54 -12.10
C LEU A 34 -6.28 -0.61 -12.28
N GLU A 35 -5.11 -0.31 -12.85
CA GLU A 35 -4.05 -1.27 -13.10
C GLU A 35 -3.32 -1.68 -11.81
N ILE A 36 -2.69 -2.85 -11.85
CA ILE A 36 -1.86 -3.33 -10.75
C ILE A 36 -0.64 -2.42 -10.61
N MET A 37 -0.42 -1.93 -9.40
CA MET A 37 0.73 -1.11 -9.05
C MET A 37 1.70 -1.92 -8.19
N THR A 38 2.96 -1.97 -8.60
CA THR A 38 4.04 -2.54 -7.79
C THR A 38 4.65 -1.45 -6.93
N LEU A 39 4.65 -1.67 -5.62
CA LEU A 39 5.27 -0.83 -4.59
C LEU A 39 6.44 -1.57 -3.96
N GLN A 40 7.48 -0.83 -3.59
CA GLN A 40 8.69 -1.38 -2.97
C GLN A 40 8.92 -0.66 -1.63
N PRO A 41 8.16 -0.99 -0.57
CA PRO A 41 8.40 -0.42 0.73
C PRO A 41 9.79 -0.81 1.22
N LYS A 42 10.62 0.18 1.58
CA LYS A 42 11.95 -0.08 2.16
C LYS A 42 11.97 0.44 3.59
N CYS A 43 12.60 -0.32 4.47
CA CYS A 43 12.97 0.18 5.79
C CYS A 43 14.48 0.00 5.97
N GLU A 44 15.14 1.13 6.18
CA GLU A 44 16.57 1.22 6.49
C GLU A 44 16.75 1.46 7.99
N ASP A 45 17.86 0.94 8.52
CA ASP A 45 18.33 1.18 9.88
C ASP A 45 17.25 0.99 10.95
N VAL A 46 16.51 -0.13 10.85
CA VAL A 46 15.61 -0.56 11.91
C VAL A 46 16.42 -1.40 12.89
N GLU A 47 16.50 -0.92 14.12
CA GLU A 47 17.01 -1.71 15.24
C GLU A 47 15.97 -2.78 15.58
N THR A 48 16.38 -4.03 15.44
CA THR A 48 15.59 -5.17 15.93
C THR A 48 15.63 -5.21 17.46
N ALA A 49 14.80 -6.07 18.07
CA ALA A 49 14.75 -6.21 19.53
C ALA A 49 16.13 -6.53 20.18
N GLU A 50 17.07 -7.06 19.41
CA GLU A 50 18.43 -7.41 19.85
C GLU A 50 19.46 -6.29 19.61
N GLY A 51 19.05 -5.13 19.07
CA GLY A 51 19.93 -3.99 18.79
C GLY A 51 20.74 -4.12 17.50
N VAL A 52 20.43 -5.09 16.63
CA VAL A 52 21.08 -5.24 15.32
C VAL A 52 20.31 -4.42 14.28
N ALA A 53 21.02 -3.55 13.57
CA ALA A 53 20.47 -2.75 12.47
C ALA A 53 20.32 -3.60 11.21
N ILE A 54 19.09 -3.70 10.70
CA ILE A 54 18.76 -4.47 9.49
C ILE A 54 18.06 -3.58 8.47
N THR A 55 18.37 -3.83 7.19
CA THR A 55 17.65 -3.23 6.06
C THR A 55 16.79 -4.29 5.39
N VAL A 56 15.49 -4.05 5.33
CA VAL A 56 14.51 -4.96 4.69
C VAL A 56 13.81 -4.21 3.55
N THR A 57 13.69 -4.87 2.41
CA THR A 57 12.92 -4.35 1.28
C THR A 57 11.74 -5.28 1.03
N GLY A 58 10.52 -4.75 0.99
CA GLY A 58 9.34 -5.48 0.54
C GLY A 58 9.07 -5.24 -0.93
N VAL A 59 8.31 -6.14 -1.54
CA VAL A 59 7.65 -5.96 -2.83
C VAL A 59 6.17 -6.23 -2.60
N ALA A 60 5.34 -5.22 -2.78
CA ALA A 60 3.90 -5.32 -2.65
C ALA A 60 3.25 -5.06 -4.01
N GLN A 61 2.33 -5.92 -4.40
CA GLN A 61 1.45 -5.67 -5.53
C GLN A 61 0.09 -5.26 -5.00
N VAL A 62 -0.35 -4.06 -5.38
CA VAL A 62 -1.61 -3.50 -4.93
C VAL A 62 -2.48 -3.11 -6.12
N LYS A 63 -3.79 -3.09 -5.92
CA LYS A 63 -4.77 -2.74 -6.94
C LYS A 63 -5.91 -1.93 -6.31
N VAL A 64 -6.51 -1.03 -7.08
CA VAL A 64 -7.74 -0.33 -6.68
C VAL A 64 -8.93 -1.28 -6.75
N MET A 65 -9.74 -1.33 -5.71
CA MET A 65 -10.96 -2.13 -5.65
C MET A 65 -12.03 -1.56 -6.60
N ILE A 66 -12.81 -2.43 -7.23
CA ILE A 66 -13.85 -2.06 -8.21
C ILE A 66 -15.25 -2.02 -7.55
N ASP A 67 -15.39 -2.52 -6.33
CA ASP A 67 -16.66 -2.48 -5.59
C ASP A 67 -17.12 -1.04 -5.35
N ASN A 68 -18.42 -0.78 -5.53
CA ASN A 68 -18.98 0.57 -5.57
C ASN A 68 -18.64 1.40 -4.30
N GLU A 69 -18.71 0.79 -3.12
CA GLU A 69 -18.37 1.45 -1.86
C GLU A 69 -16.87 1.77 -1.75
N LEU A 70 -16.01 0.80 -2.09
CA LEU A 70 -14.55 0.93 -1.98
C LEU A 70 -13.97 1.83 -3.06
N LEU A 71 -14.58 1.82 -4.24
CA LEU A 71 -14.26 2.71 -5.34
C LEU A 71 -14.57 4.16 -4.96
N GLY A 72 -15.66 4.40 -4.22
CA GLY A 72 -15.97 5.70 -3.66
C GLY A 72 -14.84 6.25 -2.79
N TYR A 73 -14.34 5.45 -1.84
CA TYR A 73 -13.20 5.83 -1.00
C TYR A 73 -11.90 6.07 -1.79
N ALA A 74 -11.59 5.21 -2.76
CA ALA A 74 -10.43 5.39 -3.62
C ALA A 74 -10.53 6.67 -4.45
N CYS A 75 -11.70 6.95 -5.02
CA CYS A 75 -11.95 8.16 -5.76
C CYS A 75 -11.84 9.40 -4.86
N GLU A 76 -12.39 9.40 -3.66
CA GLU A 76 -12.27 10.54 -2.75
C GLU A 76 -10.82 10.83 -2.35
N GLN A 77 -10.03 9.79 -2.09
CA GLN A 77 -8.66 9.95 -1.62
C GLN A 77 -7.67 10.29 -2.74
N PHE A 78 -7.92 9.77 -3.94
CA PHE A 78 -6.98 9.82 -5.05
C PHE A 78 -7.44 10.64 -6.25
N LEU A 79 -8.66 11.22 -6.25
CA LEU A 79 -9.10 12.14 -7.30
C LEU A 79 -8.06 13.24 -7.49
N GLY A 80 -7.59 13.41 -8.73
CA GLY A 80 -6.75 14.54 -9.10
C GLY A 80 -5.31 14.43 -8.65
N LYS A 81 -4.96 13.36 -7.93
CA LYS A 81 -3.57 13.03 -7.59
C LYS A 81 -2.91 12.31 -8.77
N SER A 82 -1.62 12.56 -8.94
CA SER A 82 -0.82 11.80 -9.90
C SER A 82 -0.64 10.35 -9.42
N VAL A 83 -0.45 9.42 -10.35
CA VAL A 83 -0.16 8.00 -10.02
C VAL A 83 1.04 7.86 -9.08
N MET A 84 2.05 8.73 -9.22
CA MET A 84 3.20 8.75 -8.30
C MET A 84 2.82 9.16 -6.88
N ALA A 85 1.94 10.15 -6.72
CA ALA A 85 1.48 10.58 -5.39
C ALA A 85 0.65 9.47 -4.72
N ILE A 86 -0.23 8.79 -5.47
CA ILE A 86 -1.00 7.64 -4.98
C ILE A 86 -0.06 6.55 -4.48
N LYS A 87 0.93 6.17 -5.31
CA LYS A 87 1.94 5.17 -4.95
C LYS A 87 2.71 5.58 -3.70
N SER A 88 3.10 6.84 -3.55
CA SER A 88 3.82 7.34 -2.38
C SER A 88 3.00 7.20 -1.10
N VAL A 89 1.71 7.56 -1.13
CA VAL A 89 0.84 7.46 0.05
C VAL A 89 0.73 6.01 0.52
N ILE A 90 0.44 5.09 -0.41
CA ILE A 90 0.31 3.66 -0.08
C ILE A 90 1.66 3.08 0.38
N LEU A 91 2.76 3.48 -0.26
CA LEU A 91 4.10 3.06 0.10
C LEU A 91 4.47 3.49 1.52
N GLN A 92 4.18 4.73 1.92
CA GLN A 92 4.44 5.21 3.28
C GLN A 92 3.64 4.44 4.33
N THR A 93 2.38 4.10 4.07
CA THR A 93 1.57 3.27 4.97
C THR A 93 2.20 1.87 5.13
N LEU A 94 2.56 1.22 4.02
CA LEU A 94 3.20 -0.10 4.06
C LEU A 94 4.57 -0.07 4.77
N GLU A 95 5.38 0.96 4.56
CA GLU A 95 6.66 1.15 5.26
C GLU A 95 6.47 1.34 6.77
N GLY A 96 5.45 2.09 7.19
CA GLY A 96 5.11 2.25 8.61
C GLY A 96 4.79 0.92 9.28
N HIS A 97 3.93 0.10 8.66
CA HIS A 97 3.60 -1.23 9.19
C HIS A 97 4.81 -2.16 9.19
N LEU A 98 5.60 -2.15 8.11
CA LEU A 98 6.81 -2.97 8.02
C LEU A 98 7.79 -2.60 9.13
N ARG A 99 8.05 -1.31 9.35
CA ARG A 99 8.91 -0.84 10.45
C ARG A 99 8.37 -1.23 11.82
N SER A 100 7.06 -1.12 12.05
CA SER A 100 6.46 -1.46 13.33
C SER A 100 6.59 -2.94 13.66
N ILE A 101 6.45 -3.84 12.68
CA ILE A 101 6.55 -5.29 12.90
C ILE A 101 8.01 -5.72 12.99
N LEU A 102 8.91 -5.10 12.21
CA LEU A 102 10.35 -5.36 12.31
C LEU A 102 10.92 -4.99 13.70
N GLY A 103 10.39 -3.97 14.35
CA GLY A 103 10.83 -3.59 15.70
C GLY A 103 10.40 -4.58 16.79
N THR A 104 9.42 -5.46 16.54
CA THR A 104 8.91 -6.42 17.54
C THR A 104 9.42 -7.84 17.34
N LEU A 105 9.92 -8.17 16.15
CA LEU A 105 10.48 -9.49 15.82
C LEU A 105 12.00 -9.52 15.97
N THR A 106 12.54 -10.70 16.30
CA THR A 106 13.99 -10.92 16.31
C THR A 106 14.51 -11.25 14.91
N VAL A 107 15.82 -11.11 14.72
CA VAL A 107 16.48 -11.36 13.42
C VAL A 107 16.26 -12.80 12.99
N GLU A 108 16.38 -13.73 13.92
CA GLU A 108 16.26 -15.17 13.73
C GLU A 108 14.88 -15.52 13.19
N GLN A 109 13.83 -14.93 13.74
CA GLN A 109 12.45 -15.18 13.31
C GLN A 109 12.20 -14.69 11.88
N ILE A 110 12.78 -13.55 11.51
CA ILE A 110 12.69 -13.00 10.15
C ILE A 110 13.40 -13.91 9.15
N TYR A 111 14.55 -14.50 9.53
CA TYR A 111 15.28 -15.43 8.66
C TYR A 111 14.68 -16.84 8.61
N GLN A 112 14.11 -17.33 9.70
CA GLN A 112 13.50 -18.66 9.78
C GLN A 112 12.21 -18.76 8.94
N ASP A 113 11.34 -17.75 8.99
CA ASP A 113 10.03 -17.81 8.33
C ASP A 113 9.63 -16.47 7.70
N ARG A 114 10.19 -16.24 6.51
CA ARG A 114 9.92 -15.04 5.71
C ARG A 114 8.49 -14.97 5.19
N ASP A 115 7.89 -16.11 4.90
CA ASP A 115 6.52 -16.18 4.36
C ASP A 115 5.51 -15.83 5.45
N ARG A 116 5.71 -16.33 6.67
CA ARG A 116 4.89 -15.93 7.82
C ARG A 116 5.04 -14.46 8.16
N PHE A 117 6.26 -13.92 8.10
CA PHE A 117 6.47 -12.48 8.30
C PHE A 117 5.77 -11.66 7.20
N ALA A 118 5.82 -12.10 5.93
CA ALA A 118 5.09 -11.46 4.82
C ALA A 118 3.57 -11.45 5.07
N ALA A 119 3.03 -12.58 5.53
CA ALA A 119 1.61 -12.73 5.84
C ALA A 119 1.18 -11.79 6.98
N LEU A 120 1.97 -11.70 8.05
CA LEU A 120 1.74 -10.79 9.17
C LEU A 120 1.71 -9.32 8.73
N VAL A 121 2.67 -8.88 7.93
CA VAL A 121 2.70 -7.50 7.41
C VAL A 121 1.47 -7.21 6.57
N ARG A 122 1.09 -8.15 5.70
CA ARG A 122 -0.14 -8.04 4.89
C ARG A 122 -1.38 -7.94 5.78
N GLU A 123 -1.51 -8.80 6.80
CA GLU A 123 -2.69 -8.85 7.68
C GLU A 123 -2.89 -7.54 8.44
N VAL A 124 -1.82 -6.96 8.97
CA VAL A 124 -1.86 -5.70 9.72
C VAL A 124 -2.11 -4.51 8.78
N ALA A 125 -1.54 -4.51 7.57
CA ALA A 125 -1.68 -3.39 6.63
C ALA A 125 -2.97 -3.43 5.80
N ALA A 126 -3.56 -4.61 5.57
CA ALA A 126 -4.76 -4.80 4.77
C ALA A 126 -5.94 -3.89 5.16
N PRO A 127 -6.34 -3.77 6.46
CA PRO A 127 -7.44 -2.89 6.83
C PRO A 127 -7.16 -1.41 6.57
N ASP A 128 -5.92 -0.96 6.76
CA ASP A 128 -5.57 0.46 6.60
C ASP A 128 -5.50 0.88 5.13
N VAL A 129 -4.97 0.03 4.24
CA VAL A 129 -5.03 0.28 2.80
C VAL A 129 -6.42 0.05 2.21
N GLY A 130 -7.19 -0.87 2.79
CA GLY A 130 -8.58 -1.14 2.42
C GLY A 130 -9.50 0.07 2.64
N ARG A 131 -9.28 0.84 3.71
CA ARG A 131 -9.99 2.12 3.95
C ARG A 131 -9.73 3.17 2.86
N MET A 132 -8.63 3.05 2.12
CA MET A 132 -8.32 3.90 0.97
C MET A 132 -8.86 3.32 -0.35
N GLY A 133 -9.61 2.22 -0.30
CA GLY A 133 -10.09 1.51 -1.49
C GLY A 133 -9.00 0.74 -2.26
N ILE A 134 -7.91 0.40 -1.58
CA ILE A 134 -6.78 -0.36 -2.14
C ILE A 134 -6.78 -1.78 -1.58
N GLU A 135 -6.62 -2.75 -2.46
CA GLU A 135 -6.41 -4.15 -2.12
C GLU A 135 -4.95 -4.54 -2.29
N ILE A 136 -4.42 -5.29 -1.32
CA ILE A 136 -3.12 -5.95 -1.46
C ILE A 136 -3.37 -7.28 -2.17
N LEU A 137 -2.77 -7.48 -3.35
CA LEU A 137 -2.83 -8.76 -4.06
C LEU A 137 -1.78 -9.72 -3.51
N SER A 138 -0.54 -9.25 -3.40
CA SER A 138 0.57 -10.05 -2.89
C SER A 138 1.58 -9.18 -2.15
N PHE A 139 2.19 -9.74 -1.12
CA PHE A 139 3.26 -9.13 -0.38
C PHE A 139 4.40 -10.14 -0.27
N THR A 140 5.61 -9.74 -0.66
CA THR A 140 6.80 -10.59 -0.62
C THR A 140 7.96 -9.79 -0.05
N ILE A 141 8.79 -10.43 0.76
CA ILE A 141 9.94 -9.78 1.38
C ILE A 141 11.21 -10.15 0.64
N LYS A 142 12.00 -9.13 0.33
CA LYS A 142 13.35 -9.21 -0.22
C LYS A 142 14.33 -8.62 0.80
N VAL A 143 14.90 -9.50 1.62
CA VAL A 143 15.97 -9.09 2.53
C VAL A 143 17.22 -8.80 1.71
N ARG A 144 17.79 -7.60 1.86
CA ARG A 144 19.06 -7.23 1.24
C ARG A 144 20.14 -7.23 2.31
N ASP A 145 20.94 -8.30 2.32
CA ASP A 145 22.11 -8.41 3.18
C ASP A 145 23.20 -7.42 2.77
N ARG A 146 23.39 -6.35 3.55
CA ARG A 146 24.64 -5.57 3.55
C ARG A 146 25.62 -6.20 4.54
N GLY A 147 26.15 -7.39 4.24
CA GLY A 147 27.36 -7.96 4.87
C GLY A 147 27.34 -8.30 6.38
N THR A 148 26.45 -7.75 7.20
CA THR A 148 26.47 -7.89 8.67
C THR A 148 25.94 -9.24 9.15
N VAL A 149 24.97 -9.81 8.44
CA VAL A 149 24.40 -11.12 8.82
C VAL A 149 25.36 -12.27 8.50
N ILE A 150 26.26 -12.09 7.53
CA ILE A 150 27.33 -13.06 7.25
C ILE A 150 28.30 -13.15 8.44
N LEU A 151 28.54 -12.03 9.14
CA LEU A 151 29.37 -12.00 10.35
C LEU A 151 28.68 -12.68 11.54
N LEU A 152 27.36 -12.52 11.70
CA LEU A 152 26.59 -13.22 12.75
C LEU A 152 26.46 -14.72 12.45
N GLN A 153 26.21 -15.11 11.19
CA GLN A 153 26.20 -16.51 10.77
C GLN A 153 27.57 -17.17 10.97
N LEU A 154 28.66 -16.44 10.69
CA LEU A 154 30.03 -16.89 10.98
C LEU A 154 30.28 -16.99 12.49
N TYR A 155 29.79 -16.05 13.30
CA TYR A 155 29.96 -16.07 14.76
C TYR A 155 29.22 -17.26 15.42
N PHE A 156 28.01 -17.57 14.97
CA PHE A 156 27.22 -18.69 15.49
C PHE A 156 27.66 -20.06 14.95
N THR A 157 28.32 -20.11 13.78
CA THR A 157 28.94 -21.34 13.26
C THR A 157 30.30 -21.64 13.93
N PHE A 158 30.92 -20.65 14.58
CA PHE A 158 32.23 -20.77 15.25
C PHE A 158 32.16 -20.89 16.79
N ILE A 159 30.97 -21.00 17.37
CA ILE A 159 30.74 -21.34 18.79
C ILE A 159 30.03 -22.68 18.85
#